data_AF-C0XV16-F1
#
_entry.id   AF-C0XV16-F1
#
_cell.length_a   1.000
_cell.length_b   1.000
_cell.length_c   1.000
_cell.angle_alpha   90.00
_cell.angle_beta   90.00
_cell.angle_gamma   90.00
#
_symmetry.space_group_name_H-M   'P 1'
#
loop_
_entity.id
_entity.type
_entity.pdbx_description
1 polymer ?
#
loop_
_entity_poly.entity_id
_entity_poly.type
_entity_poly.pdbx_seq_one_letter_code
_entity_poly.pdbx_strand_id
1 'polypeptide(L)'
;MRQESCDDYLIDLLNRIEDAADSTDKFFEIIDSVIKRTNRLSAYNALLVEIQCPGSNNAMPAGEWEKLARQPRPSAIPQLILWNHGPVAPIYEFSDTEPIPGREAEAVDLTPSFEFAEAIDDVGPYVDKLLEHACHFVIDPMPSRLGGNRAGDAFRSDRGTKVIIRPRKEHHFKLRFVVRYNASHSPKLSSKPLSMSTLTSSSAISGHTIRMTQR
;
A
#
# COMPACT_ATOMS: atom_id res chain seq x y z
N MET A 1 33.97 -48.01 12.06
CA MET A 1 32.69 -47.41 11.65
C MET A 1 31.91 -47.11 12.92
N ARG A 2 31.78 -45.84 13.29
CA ARG A 2 30.97 -45.43 14.44
C ARG A 2 29.51 -45.60 13.99
N GLN A 3 28.74 -46.45 14.67
CA GLN A 3 27.29 -46.51 14.43
C GLN A 3 26.73 -45.15 14.83
N GLU A 4 26.23 -44.38 13.86
CA GLU A 4 25.48 -43.17 14.14
C GLU A 4 24.25 -43.55 14.98
N SER A 5 24.05 -42.86 16.10
CA SER A 5 22.90 -43.09 16.96
C SER A 5 21.63 -42.72 16.19
N CYS A 6 20.50 -43.38 16.47
CA CYS A 6 19.20 -42.94 15.94
C CYS A 6 18.92 -41.45 16.24
N ASP A 7 19.44 -40.96 17.37
CA ASP A 7 19.32 -39.56 17.76
C ASP A 7 20.12 -38.62 16.83
N ASP A 8 21.30 -39.03 16.37
CA ASP A 8 22.12 -38.25 15.44
C ASP A 8 21.42 -38.13 14.07
N TYR A 9 20.80 -39.22 13.61
CA TYR A 9 20.01 -39.24 12.38
C TYR A 9 18.74 -38.38 12.48
N LEU A 10 18.05 -38.43 13.63
CA LEU A 10 16.87 -37.60 13.87
C LEU A 10 17.24 -36.11 13.84
N ILE A 11 18.35 -35.72 14.48
CA ILE A 11 18.85 -34.34 14.50
C ILE A 11 19.22 -33.86 13.08
N ASP A 12 19.92 -34.68 12.29
CA ASP A 12 20.22 -34.35 10.88
C ASP A 12 18.94 -34.12 10.06
N LEU A 13 17.94 -35.00 10.23
CA LEU A 13 16.66 -34.89 9.53
C LEU A 13 15.89 -33.63 9.93
N LEU A 14 15.87 -33.27 11.22
CA LEU A 14 15.21 -32.06 11.70
C LEU A 14 15.88 -30.79 11.14
N ASN A 15 17.22 -30.73 11.16
CA ASN A 15 17.96 -29.60 10.59
C ASN A 15 17.68 -29.43 9.09
N ARG A 16 17.62 -30.53 8.33
CA ARG A 16 17.29 -30.49 6.90
C ARG A 16 15.85 -30.01 6.63
N ILE A 17 14.91 -30.32 7.52
CA ILE A 17 13.52 -29.84 7.42
C ILE A 17 13.47 -28.34 7.73
N GLU A 18 14.20 -27.88 8.75
CA GLU A 18 14.29 -26.47 9.12
C GLU A 18 14.93 -25.63 8.00
N ASP A 19 16.08 -26.08 7.46
CA ASP A 19 16.74 -25.43 6.33
C ASP A 19 15.83 -25.39 5.08
N ALA A 20 15.07 -26.46 4.83
CA ALA A 20 14.12 -26.51 3.74
C ALA A 20 12.95 -25.54 3.94
N ALA A 21 12.43 -25.40 5.16
CA ALA A 21 11.39 -24.43 5.50
C ALA A 21 11.90 -22.98 5.33
N ASP A 22 13.09 -22.67 5.86
CA ASP A 22 13.74 -21.37 5.70
C ASP A 22 13.97 -21.02 4.23
N SER A 23 14.39 -21.99 3.42
CA SER A 23 14.57 -21.80 1.98
C SER A 23 13.24 -21.53 1.26
N THR A 24 12.16 -22.14 1.74
CA THR A 24 10.80 -21.97 1.19
C THR A 24 10.25 -20.59 1.51
N ASP A 25 10.44 -20.13 2.75
CA ASP A 25 10.00 -18.80 3.19
C ASP A 25 10.74 -17.70 2.42
N LYS A 26 12.07 -17.83 2.27
CA LYS A 26 12.88 -16.91 1.44
C LYS A 26 12.44 -16.91 -0.02
N PHE A 27 12.05 -18.06 -0.56
CA PHE A 27 11.53 -18.15 -1.93
C PHE A 27 10.19 -17.41 -2.08
N PHE A 28 9.26 -17.57 -1.13
CA PHE A 28 8.01 -16.83 -1.15
C PHE A 28 8.20 -15.33 -0.90
N GLU A 29 9.17 -14.94 -0.07
CA GLU A 29 9.55 -13.54 0.11
C GLU A 29 9.99 -12.91 -1.22
N ILE A 30 10.80 -13.61 -2.02
CA ILE A 30 11.20 -13.15 -3.37
C ILE A 30 10.00 -13.08 -4.32
N ILE A 31 9.10 -14.06 -4.29
CA ILE A 31 7.86 -14.01 -5.10
C ILE A 31 7.04 -12.76 -4.73
N ASP A 32 6.86 -12.52 -3.44
CA ASP A 32 5.97 -11.48 -2.94
C ASP A 32 6.57 -10.08 -3.09
N SER A 33 7.90 -9.96 -2.94
CA SER A 33 8.61 -8.70 -3.07
C SER A 33 8.98 -8.35 -4.50
N VAL A 34 9.28 -9.32 -5.37
CA VAL A 34 9.80 -9.03 -6.71
C VAL A 34 8.76 -9.39 -7.78
N ILE A 35 8.30 -10.64 -7.79
CA ILE A 35 7.53 -11.17 -8.92
C ILE A 35 6.10 -10.61 -8.96
N LYS A 36 5.45 -10.46 -7.80
CA LYS A 36 4.10 -9.85 -7.72
C LYS A 36 4.09 -8.38 -8.14
N ARG A 37 5.18 -7.64 -7.89
CA ARG A 37 5.31 -6.23 -8.27
C ARG A 37 5.47 -6.09 -9.79
N THR A 38 6.36 -6.89 -10.37
CA THR A 38 6.69 -6.85 -11.80
C THR A 38 5.92 -7.93 -12.58
N ASN A 39 4.59 -7.94 -12.44
CA ASN A 39 3.70 -9.02 -12.92
C ASN A 39 3.71 -9.28 -14.44
N ARG A 40 4.40 -8.44 -15.23
CA ARG A 40 4.57 -8.56 -16.68
C ARG A 40 5.87 -9.28 -17.08
N LEU A 41 6.74 -9.58 -16.13
CA LEU A 41 8.03 -10.23 -16.38
C LEU A 41 8.02 -11.68 -15.87
N SER A 42 8.83 -12.52 -16.51
CA SER A 42 9.15 -13.84 -15.97
C SER A 42 9.92 -13.68 -14.65
N ALA A 43 9.87 -14.71 -13.78
CA ALA A 43 10.53 -14.67 -12.47
C ALA A 43 12.00 -14.24 -12.55
N TYR A 44 12.74 -14.76 -13.54
CA TYR A 44 14.15 -14.42 -13.75
C TYR A 44 14.33 -12.98 -14.25
N ASN A 45 13.51 -12.52 -15.22
CA ASN A 45 13.57 -11.14 -15.70
C ASN A 45 13.16 -10.14 -14.61
N ALA A 46 12.19 -10.48 -13.75
CA ALA A 46 11.81 -9.66 -12.61
C ALA A 46 12.97 -9.51 -11.62
N LEU A 47 13.69 -10.60 -11.34
CA LEU A 47 14.89 -10.55 -10.50
C LEU A 47 16.02 -9.72 -11.14
N LEU A 48 16.25 -9.86 -12.44
CA LEU A 48 17.24 -9.04 -13.15
C LEU A 48 16.94 -7.55 -13.05
N VAL A 49 15.66 -7.18 -13.10
CA VAL A 49 15.24 -5.79 -12.92
C VAL A 49 15.47 -5.33 -11.50
N GLU A 50 15.10 -6.12 -10.48
CA GLU A 50 15.34 -5.77 -9.08
C GLU A 50 16.83 -5.53 -8.78
N ILE A 51 17.74 -6.28 -9.41
CA ILE A 51 19.19 -6.08 -9.26
C ILE A 51 19.65 -4.75 -9.89
N GLN A 52 19.10 -4.40 -11.05
CA GLN A 52 19.48 -3.18 -11.80
C GLN A 52 18.82 -1.92 -11.21
N CYS A 53 17.59 -2.05 -10.73
CA CYS A 53 16.75 -0.99 -10.20
C CYS A 53 15.86 -1.54 -9.06
N PRO A 54 16.37 -1.54 -7.82
CA PRO A 54 15.66 -2.09 -6.67
C PRO A 54 14.33 -1.36 -6.40
N GLY A 55 13.26 -2.12 -6.19
CA GLY A 55 11.93 -1.56 -5.94
C GLY A 55 11.14 -1.18 -7.19
N SER A 56 11.64 -1.52 -8.38
CA SER A 56 10.94 -1.23 -9.63
C SER A 56 9.60 -1.97 -9.72
N ASN A 57 8.52 -1.23 -10.01
CA ASN A 57 7.16 -1.80 -10.06
C ASN A 57 6.60 -1.96 -11.48
N ASN A 58 6.87 -1.00 -12.37
CA ASN A 58 6.21 -0.89 -13.66
C ASN A 58 7.19 -0.90 -14.83
N ALA A 59 8.25 -1.71 -14.78
CA ALA A 59 9.20 -1.77 -15.89
C ALA A 59 8.61 -2.48 -17.12
N MET A 60 8.58 -1.79 -18.26
CA MET A 60 8.02 -2.32 -19.51
C MET A 60 8.75 -1.76 -20.76
N PRO A 61 8.62 -2.43 -21.92
CA PRO A 61 9.21 -1.95 -23.17
C PRO A 61 8.62 -0.60 -23.60
N ALA A 62 9.39 0.18 -24.37
CA ALA A 62 8.97 1.48 -24.88
C ALA A 62 7.61 1.45 -25.61
N GLY A 63 7.35 0.40 -26.41
CA GLY A 63 6.08 0.24 -27.13
C GLY A 63 4.88 -0.03 -26.23
N GLU A 64 5.06 -0.57 -25.02
CA GLU A 64 3.98 -0.67 -24.03
C GLU A 64 3.71 0.68 -23.36
N TRP A 65 4.76 1.47 -23.10
CA TRP A 65 4.62 2.84 -22.61
C TRP A 65 3.89 3.76 -23.59
N GLU A 66 4.15 3.61 -24.89
CA GLU A 66 3.51 4.40 -25.93
C GLU A 66 1.98 4.22 -25.93
N LYS A 67 1.50 3.01 -25.64
CA LYS A 67 0.05 2.72 -25.49
C LYS A 67 -0.57 3.47 -24.29
N LEU A 68 0.25 3.83 -23.31
CA LEU A 68 -0.13 4.63 -22.14
C LEU A 68 0.18 6.12 -22.36
N ALA A 69 0.40 6.54 -23.62
CA ALA A 69 0.80 7.88 -24.03
C ALA A 69 2.06 8.42 -23.31
N ARG A 70 2.99 7.53 -23.00
CA ARG A 70 4.32 7.86 -22.44
C ARG A 70 5.43 7.34 -23.33
N GLN A 71 6.60 7.98 -23.25
CA GLN A 71 7.82 7.54 -23.92
C GLN A 71 9.01 7.59 -22.95
N PRO A 72 10.02 6.73 -23.11
CA PRO A 72 11.27 6.87 -22.37
C PRO A 72 11.90 8.24 -22.61
N ARG A 73 12.41 8.87 -21.55
CA ARG A 73 13.17 10.12 -21.68
C ARG A 73 14.41 9.88 -22.55
N PRO A 74 14.86 10.85 -23.35
CA PRO A 74 16.07 10.69 -24.17
C PRO A 74 17.34 10.34 -23.36
N SER A 75 17.38 10.73 -22.09
CA SER A 75 18.47 10.46 -21.15
C SER A 75 18.23 9.26 -20.23
N ALA A 76 17.13 8.52 -20.41
CA ALA A 76 16.81 7.35 -19.60
C ALA A 76 17.82 6.23 -19.87
N ILE A 77 18.30 5.61 -18.79
CA ILE A 77 19.15 4.41 -18.87
C ILE A 77 18.21 3.20 -18.84
N PRO A 78 18.17 2.38 -19.90
CA PRO A 78 17.28 1.22 -19.93
C PRO A 78 17.75 0.12 -18.96
N GLN A 79 16.81 -0.56 -18.33
CA GLN A 79 17.09 -1.86 -17.70
C GLN A 79 17.03 -2.95 -18.77
N LEU A 80 17.90 -3.96 -18.66
CA LEU A 80 17.99 -5.04 -19.64
C LEU A 80 17.33 -6.31 -19.11
N ILE A 81 16.49 -6.93 -19.94
CA ILE A 81 15.89 -8.25 -19.69
C ILE A 81 16.29 -9.24 -20.78
N LEU A 82 16.17 -10.54 -20.48
CA LEU A 82 16.31 -11.58 -21.49
C LEU A 82 15.07 -11.62 -22.39
N TRP A 83 15.30 -11.75 -23.70
CA TRP A 83 14.26 -11.85 -24.72
C TRP A 83 14.26 -13.23 -25.36
N ASN A 84 13.08 -13.77 -25.66
CA ASN A 84 13.00 -15.07 -26.33
C ASN A 84 13.69 -15.00 -27.70
N HIS A 85 14.69 -15.86 -27.91
CA HIS A 85 15.49 -15.95 -29.14
C HIS A 85 16.30 -14.69 -29.49
N GLY A 86 16.49 -13.76 -28.56
CA GLY A 86 17.35 -12.59 -28.70
C GLY A 86 18.33 -12.47 -27.54
N PRO A 87 19.40 -11.66 -27.66
CA PRO A 87 20.39 -11.54 -26.59
C PRO A 87 19.80 -10.84 -25.35
N VAL A 88 19.23 -9.65 -25.52
CA VAL A 88 18.58 -8.84 -24.47
C VAL A 88 17.57 -7.87 -25.10
N ALA A 89 16.63 -7.36 -24.30
CA ALA A 89 15.73 -6.27 -24.68
C ALA A 89 15.73 -5.15 -23.62
N PRO A 90 15.65 -3.87 -24.04
CA PRO A 90 15.54 -2.75 -23.12
C PRO A 90 14.10 -2.58 -22.63
N ILE A 91 13.97 -2.28 -21.35
CA ILE A 91 12.74 -1.84 -20.70
C ILE A 91 13.03 -0.59 -19.87
N TYR A 92 11.97 0.10 -19.48
CA TYR A 92 12.03 1.37 -18.77
C TYR A 92 11.02 1.36 -17.65
N GLU A 93 11.38 1.93 -16.50
CA GLU A 93 10.44 2.16 -15.41
C GLU A 93 9.60 3.42 -15.66
N PHE A 94 8.47 3.55 -14.96
CA PHE A 94 7.62 4.74 -15.00
C PHE A 94 8.41 6.04 -14.81
N SER A 95 9.31 6.08 -13.82
CA SER A 95 10.17 7.24 -13.54
C SER A 95 11.07 7.63 -14.70
N ASP A 96 11.41 6.67 -15.57
CA ASP A 96 12.26 6.87 -16.73
C ASP A 96 11.49 7.40 -17.94
N THR A 97 10.17 7.51 -17.83
CA THR A 97 9.29 7.94 -18.92
C THR A 97 8.67 9.31 -18.69
N GLU A 98 8.36 9.98 -19.79
CA GLU A 98 7.63 11.25 -19.83
C GLU A 98 6.39 11.14 -20.74
N PRO A 99 5.35 11.95 -20.53
CA PRO A 99 4.24 12.03 -21.47
C PRO A 99 4.70 12.35 -22.89
N ILE A 100 4.06 11.75 -23.88
CA ILE A 100 4.35 12.06 -25.29
C ILE A 100 3.80 13.47 -25.60
N PRO A 101 4.62 14.36 -26.20
CA PRO A 101 4.15 15.69 -26.60
C PRO A 101 2.90 15.65 -27.47
N GLY A 102 1.85 16.35 -27.05
CA GLY A 102 0.54 16.39 -27.71
C GLY A 102 -0.44 15.28 -27.31
N ARG A 103 -0.06 14.36 -26.41
CA ARG A 103 -0.93 13.31 -25.84
C ARG A 103 -0.93 13.31 -24.31
N GLU A 104 -0.58 14.43 -23.69
CA GLU A 104 -0.41 14.56 -22.23
C GLU A 104 -1.70 14.25 -21.46
N ALA A 105 -2.87 14.59 -22.02
CA ALA A 105 -4.16 14.30 -21.40
C ALA A 105 -4.52 12.80 -21.37
N GLU A 106 -3.89 11.99 -22.24
CA GLU A 106 -4.07 10.53 -22.31
C GLU A 106 -3.02 9.79 -21.47
N ALA A 107 -1.96 10.49 -21.05
CA ALA A 107 -0.82 9.90 -20.37
C ALA A 107 -1.21 9.39 -19.01
N VAL A 108 -0.99 8.09 -18.78
CA VAL A 108 -1.23 7.49 -17.46
C VAL A 108 -0.21 8.04 -16.46
N ASP A 109 -0.69 8.51 -15.31
CA ASP A 109 0.14 8.80 -14.16
C ASP A 109 0.05 7.64 -13.17
N LEU A 110 1.16 6.91 -13.01
CA LEU A 110 1.29 5.80 -12.05
C LEU A 110 1.97 6.24 -10.76
N THR A 111 2.40 7.49 -10.66
CA THR A 111 2.71 8.07 -9.36
C THR A 111 1.41 8.02 -8.56
N PRO A 112 1.33 7.35 -7.41
CA PRO A 112 0.22 7.61 -6.51
C PRO A 112 0.37 9.08 -6.13
N SER A 113 -0.44 9.94 -6.73
CA SER A 113 -0.67 11.29 -6.25
C SER A 113 -1.33 11.12 -4.88
N PHE A 114 -0.54 10.90 -3.82
CA PHE A 114 -0.98 11.33 -2.51
C PHE A 114 -0.82 12.85 -2.50
N GLU A 115 -1.66 13.52 -3.28
CA GLU A 115 -1.99 14.90 -2.95
C GLU A 115 -2.75 14.81 -1.64
N PHE A 116 -2.23 15.48 -0.61
CA PHE A 116 -3.08 15.82 0.53
C PHE A 116 -4.23 16.62 -0.05
N ALA A 117 -5.39 15.99 -0.20
CA ALA A 117 -6.59 16.68 -0.58
C ALA A 117 -6.77 17.85 0.39
N GLU A 118 -7.12 19.03 -0.13
CA GLU A 118 -7.54 20.13 0.73
C GLU A 118 -8.57 19.58 1.72
N ALA A 119 -8.41 19.94 3.00
CA ALA A 119 -9.27 19.43 4.05
C ALA A 119 -10.73 19.69 3.67
N ILE A 120 -11.47 18.65 3.34
CA ILE A 120 -12.86 18.76 2.95
C ILE A 120 -13.64 19.11 4.22
N ASP A 121 -14.32 20.25 4.22
CA ASP A 121 -15.13 20.70 5.36
C ASP A 121 -16.24 19.68 5.73
N ASP A 122 -16.72 18.92 4.75
CA ASP A 122 -17.70 17.84 4.94
C ASP A 122 -17.18 16.47 4.47
N VAL A 123 -16.71 15.67 5.43
CA VAL A 123 -16.28 14.29 5.21
C VAL A 123 -17.42 13.27 5.24
N GLY A 124 -18.65 13.69 5.60
CA GLY A 124 -19.81 12.82 5.79
C GLY A 124 -20.09 11.89 4.60
N PRO A 125 -20.17 12.39 3.36
CA PRO A 125 -20.47 11.57 2.18
C PRO A 125 -19.43 10.47 1.91
N TYR A 126 -18.16 10.72 2.26
CA TYR A 126 -17.08 9.74 2.09
C TYR A 126 -17.14 8.67 3.17
N VAL A 127 -17.40 9.06 4.40
CA VAL A 127 -17.63 8.12 5.52
C VAL A 127 -18.82 7.22 5.22
N ASP A 128 -19.92 7.77 4.70
CA ASP A 128 -21.11 6.98 4.34
C ASP A 128 -20.79 5.95 3.24
N LYS A 129 -20.05 6.34 2.20
CA LYS A 129 -19.56 5.40 1.17
C LYS A 129 -18.65 4.32 1.74
N LEU A 130 -17.72 4.68 2.61
CA LEU A 130 -16.82 3.71 3.26
C LEU A 130 -17.61 2.69 4.08
N LEU A 131 -18.62 3.14 4.84
CA LEU A 131 -19.50 2.27 5.61
C LEU A 131 -20.33 1.34 4.72
N GLU A 132 -20.82 1.84 3.57
CA GLU A 132 -21.53 1.04 2.58
C GLU A 132 -20.64 -0.08 2.00
N HIS A 133 -19.39 0.26 1.66
CA HIS A 133 -18.45 -0.65 1.03
C HIS A 133 -17.64 -1.52 2.00
N ALA A 134 -17.75 -1.31 3.32
CA ALA A 134 -17.02 -2.07 4.33
C ALA A 134 -17.15 -3.59 4.18
N CYS A 135 -18.31 -4.07 3.72
CA CYS A 135 -18.55 -5.49 3.51
C CYS A 135 -17.67 -6.13 2.41
N HIS A 136 -17.20 -5.35 1.42
CA HIS A 136 -16.23 -5.85 0.42
C HIS A 136 -14.86 -6.14 1.05
N PHE A 137 -14.55 -5.43 2.14
CA PHE A 137 -13.35 -5.66 2.94
C PHE A 137 -13.58 -6.64 4.10
N VAL A 138 -14.72 -7.37 4.11
CA VAL A 138 -15.01 -8.41 5.12
C VAL A 138 -15.21 -7.78 6.52
N ILE A 139 -15.54 -6.49 6.57
CA ILE A 139 -15.74 -5.69 7.80
C ILE A 139 -17.24 -5.49 8.09
N ASP A 140 -17.61 -5.67 9.36
CA ASP A 140 -18.90 -5.31 9.96
C ASP A 140 -18.74 -3.99 10.76
N PRO A 141 -19.12 -2.83 10.19
CA PRO A 141 -19.02 -1.56 10.90
C PRO A 141 -20.16 -1.40 11.91
N MET A 142 -19.84 -1.15 13.17
CA MET A 142 -20.82 -1.01 14.25
C MET A 142 -20.72 0.37 14.92
N PRO A 143 -21.76 1.20 14.86
CA PRO A 143 -21.82 2.40 15.69
C PRO A 143 -21.87 1.98 17.16
N SER A 144 -20.99 2.53 17.99
CA SER A 144 -20.92 2.24 19.43
C SER A 144 -20.66 3.51 20.21
N ARG A 145 -21.16 3.60 21.45
CA ARG A 145 -20.75 4.66 22.38
C ARG A 145 -19.46 4.23 23.06
N LEU A 146 -18.35 4.75 22.56
CA LEU A 146 -17.04 4.58 23.16
C LEU A 146 -16.70 5.88 23.91
N GLY A 147 -15.94 5.81 25.00
CA GLY A 147 -15.61 7.00 25.80
C GLY A 147 -15.00 8.14 24.95
N GLY A 148 -15.04 9.38 25.44
CA GLY A 148 -14.71 10.58 24.67
C GLY A 148 -13.35 10.55 23.95
N ASN A 149 -12.36 9.85 24.50
CA ASN A 149 -11.00 9.76 23.95
C ASN A 149 -10.78 8.58 22.99
N ARG A 150 -11.84 7.91 22.51
CA ARG A 150 -11.72 6.78 21.58
C ARG A 150 -12.50 7.06 20.30
N ALA A 151 -11.82 6.99 19.17
CA ALA A 151 -12.44 7.06 17.86
C ALA A 151 -13.12 5.72 17.47
N GLY A 152 -12.55 4.60 17.93
CA GLY A 152 -13.03 3.27 17.58
C GLY A 152 -12.10 2.16 18.09
N ASP A 153 -12.46 0.92 17.79
CA ASP A 153 -11.59 -0.24 17.84
C ASP A 153 -11.97 -1.27 16.77
N ALA A 154 -11.05 -2.18 16.48
CA ALA A 154 -11.25 -3.24 15.50
C ALA A 154 -10.78 -4.57 16.09
N PHE A 155 -11.55 -5.63 15.87
CA PHE A 155 -11.19 -6.97 16.31
C PHE A 155 -11.79 -8.02 15.38
N ARG A 156 -11.15 -9.20 15.35
CA ARG A 156 -11.62 -10.33 14.55
C ARG A 156 -12.79 -11.01 15.26
N SER A 157 -13.89 -11.18 14.57
CA SER A 157 -15.09 -11.89 15.04
C SER A 157 -15.87 -12.38 13.83
N ASP A 158 -16.23 -13.67 13.81
CA ASP A 158 -17.05 -14.22 12.72
C ASP A 158 -18.50 -13.75 12.92
N ARG A 159 -18.94 -12.84 12.05
CA ARG A 159 -20.28 -12.21 12.10
C ARG A 159 -21.26 -12.86 11.14
N GLY A 160 -20.86 -13.96 10.50
CA GLY A 160 -21.66 -14.66 9.51
C GLY A 160 -21.59 -14.01 8.14
N THR A 161 -22.61 -14.26 7.32
CA THR A 161 -22.66 -13.82 5.92
C THR A 161 -23.68 -12.70 5.74
N LYS A 162 -23.23 -11.53 5.28
CA LYS A 162 -24.09 -10.46 4.82
C LYS A 162 -24.48 -10.72 3.36
N VAL A 163 -25.78 -10.81 3.10
CA VAL A 163 -26.32 -10.98 1.75
C VAL A 163 -26.85 -9.64 1.26
N ILE A 164 -26.32 -9.16 0.14
CA ILE A 164 -26.79 -7.96 -0.54
C ILE A 164 -27.49 -8.40 -1.83
N ILE A 165 -28.81 -8.21 -1.88
CA ILE A 165 -29.65 -8.54 -3.03
C ILE A 165 -29.73 -7.31 -3.94
N ARG A 166 -29.30 -7.47 -5.20
CA ARG A 166 -29.50 -6.51 -6.28
C ARG A 166 -30.47 -7.10 -7.31
N PRO A 167 -31.13 -6.30 -8.16
CA PRO A 167 -32.22 -6.75 -9.03
C PRO A 167 -31.94 -7.96 -9.94
N ARG A 168 -30.66 -8.31 -10.17
CA ARG A 168 -30.24 -9.45 -11.01
C ARG A 168 -29.18 -10.35 -10.37
N LYS A 169 -28.69 -10.04 -9.17
CA LYS A 169 -27.56 -10.74 -8.54
C LYS A 169 -27.64 -10.65 -7.02
N GLU A 170 -27.32 -11.75 -6.36
CA GLU A 170 -27.11 -11.82 -4.93
C GLU A 170 -25.61 -11.85 -4.64
N HIS A 171 -25.16 -11.00 -3.72
CA HIS A 171 -23.77 -10.92 -3.32
C HIS A 171 -23.62 -11.34 -1.86
N HIS A 172 -22.81 -12.37 -1.61
CA HIS A 172 -22.61 -12.94 -0.29
C HIS A 172 -21.24 -12.53 0.25
N PHE A 173 -21.21 -11.79 1.36
CA PHE A 173 -20.00 -11.31 2.01
C PHE A 173 -19.87 -11.96 3.39
N LYS A 174 -18.90 -12.87 3.55
CA LYS A 174 -18.58 -13.39 4.88
C LYS A 174 -17.87 -12.30 5.68
N LEU A 175 -18.40 -11.91 6.82
CA LEU A 175 -17.84 -10.85 7.67
C LEU A 175 -16.97 -11.47 8.77
N ARG A 176 -15.71 -11.03 8.89
CA ARG A 176 -14.70 -11.61 9.79
C ARG A 176 -14.12 -10.60 10.77
N PHE A 177 -14.32 -9.32 10.52
CA PHE A 177 -13.81 -8.24 11.35
C PHE A 177 -14.97 -7.36 11.78
N VAL A 178 -14.98 -6.98 13.05
CA VAL A 178 -15.88 -5.97 13.60
C VAL A 178 -15.08 -4.71 13.79
N VAL A 179 -15.58 -3.60 13.27
CA VAL A 179 -15.02 -2.28 13.50
C VAL A 179 -16.06 -1.46 14.25
N ARG A 180 -15.82 -1.21 15.54
CA ARG A 180 -16.66 -0.31 16.31
C ARG A 180 -16.14 1.11 16.12
N TYR A 181 -17.00 1.99 15.64
CA TYR A 181 -16.69 3.41 15.57
C TYR A 181 -17.53 4.19 16.57
N ASN A 182 -16.97 5.28 17.10
CA ASN A 182 -17.65 6.06 18.12
C ASN A 182 -18.73 6.94 17.50
N ALA A 183 -19.99 6.59 17.75
CA ALA A 183 -21.14 7.38 17.28
C ALA A 183 -21.17 8.81 17.86
N SER A 184 -20.47 9.04 18.98
CA SER A 184 -20.37 10.37 19.60
C SER A 184 -19.47 11.34 18.81
N HIS A 185 -18.64 10.82 17.90
CA HIS A 185 -17.76 11.58 17.00
C HIS A 185 -18.32 11.67 15.57
N SER A 186 -19.58 11.30 15.34
CA SER A 186 -20.17 11.31 14.00
C SER A 186 -20.15 12.73 13.40
N PRO A 187 -19.70 12.89 12.13
CA PRO A 187 -19.44 14.20 11.51
C PRO A 187 -20.67 15.12 11.41
N LYS A 188 -21.89 14.58 11.52
CA LYS A 188 -23.14 15.36 11.53
C LYS A 188 -23.36 16.22 12.79
N LEU A 189 -22.56 16.03 13.84
CA LEU A 189 -22.73 16.71 15.14
C LEU A 189 -21.60 17.70 15.50
N SER A 190 -20.54 17.84 14.70
CA SER A 190 -19.42 18.74 14.99
C SER A 190 -19.34 20.00 14.12
N SER A 191 -20.36 20.32 13.33
CA SER A 191 -20.46 21.62 12.64
C SER A 191 -20.82 22.76 13.60
N LYS A 192 -19.99 22.99 14.62
CA LYS A 192 -19.80 24.33 15.17
C LYS A 192 -18.55 24.90 14.49
N PRO A 193 -18.66 25.98 13.72
CA PRO A 193 -17.47 26.64 13.20
C PRO A 193 -16.65 27.15 14.38
N LEU A 194 -15.42 26.64 14.53
CA LEU A 194 -14.42 27.29 15.37
C LEU A 194 -14.16 28.67 14.76
N SER A 195 -14.52 29.72 15.49
CA SER A 195 -14.20 31.10 15.11
C SER A 195 -12.68 31.24 14.96
N MET A 196 -12.22 31.58 13.76
CA MET A 196 -10.85 32.01 13.53
C MET A 196 -10.58 33.27 14.36
N SER A 197 -9.80 33.16 15.42
CA SER A 197 -9.09 34.31 15.98
C SER A 197 -7.79 34.48 15.19
N THR A 198 -7.76 35.55 14.42
CA THR A 198 -6.65 36.11 13.63
C THR A 198 -5.29 36.01 14.32
N LEU A 199 -4.36 35.26 13.72
CA LEU A 199 -2.92 35.45 13.94
C LEU A 199 -2.41 36.46 12.93
N THR A 200 -2.45 37.74 13.29
CA THR A 200 -1.69 38.77 12.59
C THR A 200 -0.23 38.69 13.03
N SER A 201 0.66 38.55 12.04
CA SER A 201 2.09 38.69 12.18
C SER A 201 2.47 40.08 12.72
N SER A 202 3.39 40.14 13.68
CA SER A 202 4.30 41.26 13.81
C SER A 202 5.57 40.84 14.55
N SER A 203 6.66 40.98 13.83
CA SER A 203 8.06 40.92 14.24
C SER A 203 8.35 41.88 15.41
N ALA A 204 9.12 41.44 16.41
CA ALA A 204 10.09 42.26 17.16
C ALA A 204 10.87 41.44 18.20
N ILE A 205 12.14 41.17 17.87
CA ILE A 205 13.34 41.38 18.70
C ILE A 205 13.10 41.57 20.22
N SER A 206 13.71 40.70 21.04
CA SER A 206 14.53 41.05 22.24
C SER A 206 14.35 40.06 23.40
N GLY A 207 15.48 39.61 23.96
CA GLY A 207 15.59 39.38 25.41
C GLY A 207 15.51 37.94 25.92
N HIS A 208 16.52 37.10 25.64
CA HIS A 208 16.83 36.00 26.53
C HIS A 208 17.30 36.56 27.89
N THR A 209 16.53 36.32 28.96
CA THR A 209 17.01 36.48 30.34
C THR A 209 16.83 35.15 31.07
N ILE A 210 17.96 34.55 31.40
CA ILE A 210 18.11 33.40 32.29
C ILE A 210 17.76 33.84 33.72
N ARG A 211 16.95 33.04 34.43
CA ARG A 211 16.93 33.06 35.90
C ARG A 211 17.05 31.65 36.46
N MET A 212 18.20 31.42 37.10
CA MET A 212 18.37 30.40 38.12
C MET A 212 17.56 30.78 39.37
N THR A 213 16.97 29.78 40.02
CA THR A 213 16.55 29.88 41.42
C THR A 213 17.15 28.72 42.19
N GLN A 214 18.12 29.05 43.03
CA GLN A 214 18.48 28.30 44.21
C GLN A 214 17.39 28.48 45.28
N ARG A 215 16.93 27.38 45.87
CA ARG A 215 16.95 27.13 47.32
C ARG A 215 16.50 25.70 47.60
#